data_AF-A0A7W4HI56-F1
#
_entry.id   AF-A0A7W4HI56-F1
#
_cell.length_a   1.000
_cell.length_b   1.000
_cell.length_c   1.000
_cell.angle_alpha   90.00
_cell.angle_beta   90.00
_cell.angle_gamma   90.00
#
_symmetry.space_group_name_H-M   'P 1'
#
loop_
_entity.id
_entity.type
_entity.pdbx_description
1 polymer ?
#
loop_
_entity_poly.entity_id
_entity_poly.type
_entity_poly.pdbx_seq_one_letter_code
_entity_poly.pdbx_strand_id
1 'polypeptide(L)'
;MELVPVIIAAVVGLGAGAGVIFAYDKKNENGGKNRADDLVRKAKNEASDIILKARKEAADLAEKSKNEEDNRRKDWKQTEKRLSERELSLDNKFDQIEKRSERLSRQEKEIEELKSEIHSIRDKQQEKLEKIAGLSKIDAKEKLIAMTERDIKDDLANLVVKQQREIKRDIDETAQALLVTAMERMSSEVTADRTVTALKLPDDEMKGCIIGKEGRNIQALQRATGVDIMVDDTPGMVVLSSFDPIRRQVARYALERLMKDGRINPASIEEAVSKAEREIEKEVTRAGEDAAREVGIIGIPHEMLHLLGELKFRTSYGQNVLLHSIEMAHMAGMIAEEIGADIRIAKTATLLHDVGKAVTHKIEGKHAEIGAELAKKYGMSDPIVHAIAAHHNDIEPTTPEAIIVKIVDAISAARPGARNISAENFAERMKELENIATSFQGIDKAYAISAGREIRVVVEPKQVDDLTALKLARDIANKIEATMSYPGIIKVNVIRETRAVEYAK
;
A
#
# COMPACT_ATOMS: atom_id res chain seq x y z
N MET A 1 -27.93 21.43 -136.84
CA MET A 1 -26.61 21.02 -137.35
C MET A 1 -25.80 22.29 -137.63
N GLU A 2 -24.48 22.26 -137.77
CA GLU A 2 -23.60 21.56 -136.81
C GLU A 2 -23.72 22.24 -135.41
N LEU A 3 -24.07 23.54 -135.36
CA LEU A 3 -24.38 24.39 -134.18
C LEU A 3 -25.45 23.89 -133.17
N VAL A 4 -26.18 22.78 -133.43
CA VAL A 4 -27.46 22.47 -132.75
C VAL A 4 -27.51 21.16 -131.93
N PRO A 5 -26.90 20.02 -132.33
CA PRO A 5 -26.66 18.86 -131.44
C PRO A 5 -25.78 19.15 -130.20
N VAL A 6 -25.52 20.43 -129.98
CA VAL A 6 -24.52 21.06 -129.13
C VAL A 6 -25.19 21.98 -128.10
N ILE A 7 -26.42 22.49 -128.36
CA ILE A 7 -27.29 23.06 -127.31
C ILE A 7 -27.32 22.09 -126.13
N ILE A 8 -27.41 20.80 -126.45
CA ILE A 8 -27.45 19.71 -125.51
C ILE A 8 -26.02 19.33 -125.07
N ALA A 9 -25.07 19.10 -125.98
CA ALA A 9 -23.72 18.63 -125.58
C ALA A 9 -22.90 19.64 -124.75
N ALA A 10 -22.95 20.94 -125.05
CA ALA A 10 -22.21 21.96 -124.30
C ALA A 10 -22.87 22.29 -122.96
N VAL A 11 -24.20 22.24 -122.86
CA VAL A 11 -24.94 22.34 -121.59
C VAL A 11 -24.68 21.12 -120.71
N VAL A 12 -24.63 19.91 -121.27
CA VAL A 12 -24.27 18.69 -120.53
C VAL A 12 -22.82 18.74 -120.05
N GLY A 13 -21.89 19.26 -120.88
CA GLY A 13 -20.51 19.51 -120.47
C GLY A 13 -20.36 20.57 -119.37
N LEU A 14 -21.04 21.73 -119.50
CA LEU A 14 -21.03 22.78 -118.48
C LEU A 14 -21.76 22.38 -117.20
N GLY A 15 -22.82 21.58 -117.29
CA GLY A 15 -23.51 20.97 -116.15
C GLY A 15 -22.61 20.00 -115.40
N ALA A 16 -21.84 19.18 -116.11
CA ALA A 16 -20.79 18.35 -115.51
C ALA A 16 -19.69 19.22 -114.85
N GLY A 17 -19.26 20.30 -115.50
CA GLY A 17 -18.29 21.25 -114.94
C GLY A 17 -18.76 21.91 -113.64
N ALA A 18 -19.97 22.49 -113.64
CA ALA A 18 -20.57 23.12 -112.46
C ALA A 18 -20.83 22.12 -111.33
N GLY A 19 -21.28 20.90 -111.66
CA GLY A 19 -21.47 19.81 -110.70
C GLY A 19 -20.18 19.37 -110.01
N VAL A 20 -19.08 19.25 -110.76
CA VAL A 20 -17.76 18.90 -110.21
C VAL A 20 -17.22 20.02 -109.32
N ILE A 21 -17.34 21.29 -109.74
CA ILE A 21 -16.90 22.44 -108.92
C ILE A 21 -17.68 22.49 -107.60
N PHE A 22 -19.01 22.43 -107.65
CA PHE A 22 -19.85 22.51 -106.45
C PHE A 22 -19.64 21.32 -105.49
N ALA A 23 -19.41 20.11 -106.02
CA ALA A 23 -19.09 18.94 -105.22
C ALA A 23 -17.68 19.02 -104.59
N TYR A 24 -16.71 19.58 -105.30
CA TYR A 24 -15.35 19.76 -104.79
C TYR A 24 -15.30 20.82 -103.69
N ASP A 25 -15.93 21.98 -103.91
CA ASP A 25 -16.07 23.04 -102.90
C ASP A 25 -16.81 22.54 -101.66
N LYS A 26 -17.97 21.90 -101.80
CA LYS A 26 -18.74 21.41 -100.64
C LYS A 26 -18.02 20.32 -99.85
N LYS A 27 -17.16 19.51 -100.50
CA LYS A 27 -16.30 18.53 -99.82
C LYS A 27 -15.11 19.20 -99.13
N ASN A 28 -14.51 20.23 -99.73
CA ASN A 28 -13.46 21.03 -99.09
C ASN A 28 -14.00 21.87 -97.92
N GLU A 29 -15.20 22.44 -98.03
CA GLU A 29 -15.81 23.26 -96.99
C GLU A 29 -16.16 22.42 -95.75
N ASN A 30 -16.80 21.25 -95.93
CA ASN A 30 -17.08 20.33 -94.82
C ASN A 30 -15.81 19.67 -94.26
N GLY A 31 -14.83 19.33 -95.11
CA GLY A 31 -13.53 18.83 -94.66
C GLY A 31 -12.72 19.89 -93.89
N GLY A 32 -12.83 21.16 -94.30
CA GLY A 32 -12.24 22.32 -93.66
C GLY A 32 -12.89 22.63 -92.32
N LYS A 33 -14.22 22.68 -92.24
CA LYS A 33 -14.98 22.87 -91.00
C LYS A 33 -14.67 21.78 -89.97
N ASN A 34 -14.77 20.50 -90.34
CA ASN A 34 -14.45 19.41 -89.41
C ASN A 34 -12.98 19.45 -88.93
N ARG A 35 -12.02 19.81 -89.81
CA ARG A 35 -10.61 19.99 -89.40
C ARG A 35 -10.40 21.22 -88.52
N ALA A 36 -11.12 22.31 -88.76
CA ALA A 36 -11.07 23.51 -87.93
C ALA A 36 -11.64 23.23 -86.53
N ASP A 37 -12.78 22.55 -86.43
CA ASP A 37 -13.36 22.15 -85.14
C ASP A 37 -12.46 21.15 -84.39
N ASP A 38 -11.83 20.19 -85.10
CA ASP A 38 -10.84 19.29 -84.49
C ASP A 38 -9.58 20.03 -84.03
N LEU A 39 -9.09 21.03 -84.78
CA LEU A 39 -7.97 21.87 -84.39
C LEU A 39 -8.33 22.73 -83.17
N VAL A 40 -9.52 23.33 -83.13
CA VAL A 40 -10.01 24.11 -81.97
C VAL A 40 -10.19 23.20 -80.75
N ARG A 41 -10.70 21.97 -80.93
CA ARG A 41 -10.83 20.99 -79.85
C ARG A 41 -9.47 20.51 -79.32
N LYS A 42 -8.51 20.23 -80.21
CA LYS A 42 -7.12 19.89 -79.82
C LYS A 42 -6.47 21.05 -79.10
N ALA A 43 -6.52 22.27 -79.64
CA ALA A 43 -5.97 23.46 -79.00
C ALA A 43 -6.60 23.75 -77.63
N LYS A 44 -7.92 23.53 -77.46
CA LYS A 44 -8.59 23.63 -76.15
C LYS A 44 -8.11 22.56 -75.16
N ASN A 45 -7.96 21.31 -75.62
CA ASN A 45 -7.46 20.22 -74.77
C ASN A 45 -6.00 20.45 -74.38
N GLU A 46 -5.14 20.80 -75.34
CA GLU A 46 -3.72 21.14 -75.11
C GLU A 46 -3.58 22.35 -74.17
N ALA A 47 -4.38 23.41 -74.35
CA ALA A 47 -4.41 24.54 -73.43
C ALA A 47 -4.88 24.14 -72.01
N SER A 48 -5.89 23.27 -71.92
CA SER A 48 -6.35 22.72 -70.64
C SER A 48 -5.26 21.89 -69.97
N ASP A 49 -4.57 21.01 -70.71
CA ASP A 49 -3.46 20.19 -70.21
C ASP A 49 -2.26 21.04 -69.77
N ILE A 50 -1.94 22.12 -70.50
CA ILE A 50 -0.91 23.09 -70.11
C ILE A 50 -1.30 23.79 -68.80
N ILE A 51 -2.55 24.24 -68.66
CA ILE A 51 -3.05 24.86 -67.42
C ILE A 51 -3.03 23.86 -66.26
N LEU A 52 -3.38 22.60 -66.50
CA LEU A 52 -3.44 21.55 -65.48
C LEU A 52 -2.02 21.15 -65.03
N LYS A 53 -1.05 21.05 -65.96
CA LYS A 53 0.38 20.90 -65.66
C LYS A 53 0.92 22.09 -64.88
N ALA A 54 0.69 23.32 -65.34
CA ALA A 54 1.16 24.53 -64.65
C ALA A 54 0.56 24.66 -63.23
N ARG A 55 -0.72 24.30 -63.04
CA ARG A 55 -1.34 24.24 -61.70
C ARG A 55 -0.72 23.16 -60.82
N LYS A 56 -0.41 21.99 -61.38
CA LYS A 56 0.25 20.91 -60.65
C LYS A 56 1.68 21.30 -60.26
N GLU A 57 2.47 21.82 -61.19
CA GLU A 57 3.83 22.30 -60.93
C GLU A 57 3.84 23.43 -59.89
N ALA A 58 2.87 24.36 -59.94
CA ALA A 58 2.72 25.40 -58.92
C ALA A 58 2.32 24.84 -57.54
N ALA A 59 1.47 23.81 -57.48
CA ALA A 59 1.12 23.13 -56.24
C ALA A 59 2.31 22.34 -55.66
N ASP A 60 3.00 21.55 -56.49
CA ASP A 60 4.20 20.79 -56.12
C ASP A 60 5.33 21.74 -55.65
N LEU A 61 5.48 22.91 -56.26
CA LEU A 61 6.44 23.95 -55.84
C LEU A 61 6.03 24.61 -54.52
N ALA A 62 4.75 24.93 -54.34
CA ALA A 62 4.24 25.48 -53.09
C ALA A 62 4.36 24.49 -51.92
N GLU A 63 4.12 23.20 -52.16
CA GLU A 63 4.31 22.14 -51.16
C GLU A 63 5.80 21.96 -50.81
N LYS A 64 6.70 21.93 -51.80
CA LYS A 64 8.15 21.92 -51.56
C LYS A 64 8.61 23.12 -50.74
N SER A 65 8.21 24.33 -51.13
CA SER A 65 8.54 25.55 -50.41
C SER A 65 8.02 25.51 -48.97
N LYS A 66 6.78 25.08 -48.76
CA LYS A 66 6.21 24.92 -47.41
C LYS A 66 7.00 23.91 -46.57
N ASN A 67 7.36 22.76 -47.14
CA ASN A 67 8.15 21.74 -46.46
C ASN A 67 9.58 22.22 -46.13
N GLU A 68 10.20 23.02 -47.01
CA GLU A 68 11.48 23.68 -46.73
C GLU A 68 11.38 24.72 -45.62
N GLU A 69 10.34 25.56 -45.59
CA GLU A 69 10.12 26.51 -44.50
C GLU A 69 9.82 25.80 -43.18
N ASP A 70 9.01 24.74 -43.17
CA ASP A 70 8.72 23.95 -41.97
C ASP A 70 9.97 23.21 -41.46
N ASN A 71 10.87 22.76 -42.34
CA ASN A 71 12.16 22.18 -41.95
C ASN A 71 13.12 23.24 -41.41
N ARG A 72 13.30 24.37 -42.12
CA ARG A 72 14.09 25.50 -41.62
C ARG A 72 13.57 25.95 -40.24
N ARG A 73 12.25 26.02 -40.04
CA ARG A 73 11.65 26.40 -38.75
C ARG A 73 11.89 25.38 -37.64
N LYS A 74 12.04 24.08 -37.94
CA LYS A 74 12.50 23.06 -36.97
C LYS A 74 13.97 23.27 -36.62
N ASP A 75 14.83 23.49 -37.61
CA ASP A 75 16.27 23.70 -37.40
C ASP A 75 16.56 24.97 -36.59
N TRP A 76 15.80 26.05 -36.84
CA TRP A 76 15.80 27.27 -36.03
C TRP A 76 15.43 26.98 -34.57
N LYS A 77 14.33 26.26 -34.32
CA LYS A 77 13.91 25.89 -32.95
C LYS A 77 14.93 24.99 -32.23
N GLN A 78 15.57 24.06 -32.94
CA GLN A 78 16.63 23.23 -32.36
C GLN A 78 17.86 24.07 -32.01
N THR A 79 18.22 25.03 -32.87
CA THR A 79 19.34 25.94 -32.65
C THR A 79 19.08 26.89 -31.48
N GLU A 80 17.88 27.46 -31.40
CA GLU A 80 17.38 28.28 -30.30
C GLU A 80 17.42 27.52 -28.97
N LYS A 81 16.88 26.29 -28.93
CA LYS A 81 16.93 25.44 -27.73
C LYS A 81 18.37 25.17 -27.29
N ARG A 82 19.27 24.81 -28.22
CA ARG A 82 20.69 24.55 -27.94
C ARG A 82 21.43 25.80 -27.45
N LEU A 83 21.03 26.99 -27.92
CA LEU A 83 21.57 28.26 -27.43
C LEU A 83 21.10 28.53 -25.99
N SER A 84 19.80 28.37 -25.70
CA SER A 84 19.25 28.53 -24.35
C SER A 84 19.83 27.53 -23.34
N GLU A 85 20.01 26.26 -23.72
CA GLU A 85 20.70 25.26 -22.89
C GLU A 85 22.17 25.65 -22.61
N ARG A 86 22.84 26.30 -23.57
CA ARG A 86 24.22 26.78 -23.43
C ARG A 86 24.32 28.05 -22.58
N GLU A 87 23.35 28.96 -22.69
CA GLU A 87 23.21 30.16 -21.87
C GLU A 87 23.02 29.78 -20.39
N LEU A 88 22.05 28.92 -20.09
CA LEU A 88 21.85 28.35 -18.75
C LEU A 88 23.12 27.63 -18.23
N SER A 89 23.86 26.93 -19.08
CA SER A 89 25.14 26.29 -18.68
C SER A 89 26.26 27.30 -18.40
N LEU A 90 26.22 28.50 -18.99
CA LEU A 90 27.16 29.59 -18.72
C LEU A 90 26.78 30.31 -17.43
N ASP A 91 25.51 30.64 -17.22
CA ASP A 91 25.04 31.27 -15.97
C ASP A 91 25.38 30.42 -14.75
N ASN A 92 25.09 29.11 -14.80
CA ASN A 92 25.48 28.17 -13.74
C ASN A 92 27.00 28.14 -13.47
N LYS A 93 27.84 28.42 -14.48
CA LYS A 93 29.30 28.53 -14.30
C LYS A 93 29.71 29.88 -13.73
N PHE A 94 29.05 30.97 -14.10
CA PHE A 94 29.27 32.28 -13.49
C PHE A 94 28.91 32.23 -12.00
N ASP A 95 27.76 31.68 -11.64
CA ASP A 95 27.34 31.40 -10.26
C ASP A 95 28.39 30.63 -9.44
N GLN A 96 28.98 29.58 -10.03
CA GLN A 96 30.03 28.79 -9.40
C GLN A 96 31.34 29.56 -9.24
N ILE A 97 31.71 30.40 -10.22
CA ILE A 97 32.89 31.26 -10.17
C ILE A 97 32.72 32.35 -9.11
N GLU A 98 31.53 32.97 -9.02
CA GLU A 98 31.22 34.00 -8.02
C GLU A 98 31.25 33.42 -6.60
N LYS A 99 30.55 32.30 -6.35
CA LYS A 99 30.61 31.58 -5.06
C LYS A 99 32.05 31.15 -4.68
N ARG A 100 32.88 30.80 -5.67
CA ARG A 100 34.30 30.51 -5.45
C ARG A 100 35.11 31.77 -5.13
N SER A 101 34.81 32.88 -5.78
CA SER A 101 35.43 34.19 -5.54
C SER A 101 35.10 34.69 -4.12
N GLU A 102 33.84 34.64 -3.70
CA GLU A 102 33.42 34.97 -2.34
C GLU A 102 34.12 34.10 -1.30
N ARG A 103 34.19 32.78 -1.54
CA ARG A 103 34.91 31.86 -0.66
C ARG A 103 36.39 32.20 -0.56
N LEU A 104 37.07 32.47 -1.69
CA LEU A 104 38.47 32.86 -1.69
C LEU A 104 38.68 34.18 -0.94
N SER A 105 37.81 35.18 -1.13
CA SER A 105 37.89 36.45 -0.39
C SER A 105 37.66 36.29 1.11
N ARG A 106 36.80 35.37 1.55
CA ARG A 106 36.68 35.00 2.97
C ARG A 106 37.95 34.33 3.48
N GLN A 107 38.51 33.38 2.74
CA GLN A 107 39.76 32.72 3.11
C GLN A 107 40.96 33.68 3.15
N GLU A 108 41.03 34.69 2.26
CA GLU A 108 42.04 35.76 2.33
C GLU A 108 41.89 36.60 3.60
N LYS A 109 40.67 36.95 4.00
CA LYS A 109 40.41 37.67 5.27
C LYS A 109 40.79 36.82 6.48
N GLU A 110 40.38 35.56 6.53
CA GLU A 110 40.75 34.61 7.59
C GLU A 110 42.29 34.47 7.69
N ILE A 111 42.99 34.38 6.55
CA ILE A 111 44.46 34.34 6.50
C ILE A 111 45.08 35.63 7.03
N GLU A 112 44.54 36.80 6.72
CA GLU A 112 45.07 38.09 7.19
C GLU A 112 44.79 38.32 8.69
N GLU A 113 43.62 37.89 9.18
CA GLU A 113 43.30 37.84 10.61
C GLU A 113 44.26 36.89 11.36
N LEU A 114 44.50 35.68 10.83
CA LEU A 114 45.45 34.73 11.39
C LEU A 114 46.90 35.26 11.37
N LYS A 115 47.33 35.98 10.32
CA LYS A 115 48.64 36.66 10.32
C LYS A 115 48.73 37.70 11.43
N SER A 116 47.71 38.54 11.57
CA SER A 116 47.62 39.56 12.62
C SER A 116 47.69 38.92 14.02
N GLU A 117 46.97 37.83 14.22
CA GLU A 117 47.02 37.05 15.46
C GLU A 117 48.41 36.43 15.69
N ILE A 118 49.04 35.84 14.67
CA ILE A 118 50.42 35.31 14.74
C ILE A 118 51.42 36.42 15.10
N HIS A 119 51.28 37.63 14.55
CA HIS A 119 52.08 38.79 14.95
C HIS A 119 51.84 39.16 16.42
N SER A 120 50.58 39.25 16.87
CA SER A 120 50.25 39.50 18.28
C SER A 120 50.79 38.41 19.22
N ILE A 121 50.73 37.14 18.81
CA ILE A 121 51.28 36.00 19.55
C ILE A 121 52.80 36.09 19.60
N ARG A 122 53.47 36.47 18.50
CA ARG A 122 54.92 36.65 18.45
C ARG A 122 55.37 37.78 19.38
N ASP A 123 54.68 38.91 19.39
CA ASP A 123 54.99 40.04 20.27
C ASP A 123 54.78 39.65 21.75
N LYS A 124 53.66 38.98 22.06
CA LYS A 124 53.39 38.39 23.39
C LYS A 124 54.41 37.30 23.76
N GLN A 125 54.92 36.53 22.80
CA GLN A 125 55.98 35.54 23.02
C GLN A 125 57.32 36.23 23.30
N GLN A 126 57.62 37.34 22.64
CA GLN A 126 58.84 38.11 22.90
C GLN A 126 58.79 38.79 24.28
N GLU A 127 57.65 39.41 24.63
CA GLU A 127 57.41 39.95 25.97
C GLU A 127 57.43 38.85 27.06
N LYS A 128 56.92 37.65 26.74
CA LYS A 128 57.05 36.47 27.61
C LYS A 128 58.48 35.94 27.66
N LEU A 129 59.27 36.00 26.59
CA LEU A 129 60.69 35.60 26.57
C LEU A 129 61.54 36.55 27.41
N GLU A 130 61.25 37.85 27.37
CA GLU A 130 61.84 38.86 28.28
C GLU A 130 61.50 38.56 29.74
N LYS A 131 60.28 38.07 30.04
CA LYS A 131 59.89 37.58 31.38
C LYS A 131 60.48 36.21 31.73
N ILE A 132 60.66 35.31 30.76
CA ILE A 132 61.25 33.97 30.92
C ILE A 132 62.77 34.03 31.07
N ALA A 133 63.43 35.12 30.65
CA ALA A 133 64.84 35.37 30.95
C ALA A 133 65.15 35.43 32.47
N GLY A 134 64.13 35.57 33.33
CA GLY A 134 64.22 35.43 34.78
C GLY A 134 63.85 34.06 35.36
N LEU A 135 63.54 33.05 34.52
CA LEU A 135 63.11 31.71 34.96
C LEU A 135 64.14 30.63 34.59
N SER A 136 64.27 29.59 35.43
CA SER A 136 65.18 28.49 35.13
C SER A 136 64.65 27.61 34.00
N LYS A 137 65.60 27.03 33.25
CA LYS A 137 65.31 26.17 32.09
C LYS A 137 64.58 24.86 32.45
N ILE A 138 64.52 24.53 33.74
CA ILE A 138 63.89 23.31 34.28
C ILE A 138 62.41 23.58 34.56
N ASP A 139 62.10 24.64 35.31
CA ASP A 139 60.73 25.03 35.69
C ASP A 139 59.87 25.33 34.45
N ALA A 140 60.46 25.98 33.44
CA ALA A 140 59.78 26.25 32.17
C ALA A 140 59.40 24.96 31.42
N LYS A 141 60.20 23.90 31.53
CA LYS A 141 59.97 22.62 30.85
C LYS A 141 58.85 21.82 31.52
N GLU A 142 58.85 21.71 32.85
CA GLU A 142 57.76 21.04 33.59
C GLU A 142 56.42 21.72 33.36
N LYS A 143 56.39 23.05 33.41
CA LYS A 143 55.15 23.82 33.22
C LYS A 143 54.59 23.70 31.80
N LEU A 144 55.46 23.60 30.79
CA LEU A 144 55.05 23.32 29.42
C LEU A 144 54.44 21.92 29.29
N ILE A 145 55.13 20.88 29.78
CA ILE A 145 54.65 19.49 29.75
C ILE A 145 53.29 19.37 30.44
N ALA A 146 53.14 19.93 31.64
CA ALA A 146 51.89 19.88 32.41
C ALA A 146 50.70 20.61 31.74
N MET A 147 50.96 21.62 30.90
CA MET A 147 49.92 22.24 30.08
C MET A 147 49.59 21.35 28.87
N THR A 148 50.60 20.89 28.14
CA THR A 148 50.42 20.05 26.94
C THR A 148 49.72 18.73 27.25
N GLU A 149 50.00 18.09 28.39
CA GLU A 149 49.29 16.88 28.85
C GLU A 149 47.80 17.12 29.18
N ARG A 150 47.44 18.35 29.55
CA ARG A 150 46.06 18.72 29.86
C ARG A 150 45.25 18.93 28.58
N ASP A 151 45.79 19.73 27.68
CA ASP A 151 45.15 20.05 26.39
C ASP A 151 44.98 18.77 25.54
N ILE A 152 46.02 17.91 25.48
CA ILE A 152 45.95 16.61 24.80
C ILE A 152 44.90 15.67 25.40
N LYS A 153 44.66 15.72 26.72
CA LYS A 153 43.64 14.88 27.38
C LYS A 153 42.23 15.27 26.96
N ASP A 154 41.94 16.57 26.93
CA ASP A 154 40.62 17.06 26.55
C ASP A 154 40.38 16.85 25.05
N ASP A 155 41.39 17.05 24.20
CA ASP A 155 41.33 16.74 22.76
C ASP A 155 41.10 15.24 22.49
N LEU A 156 41.81 14.35 23.21
CA LEU A 156 41.59 12.90 23.10
C LEU A 156 40.18 12.49 23.56
N ALA A 157 39.68 13.07 24.65
CA ALA A 157 38.32 12.81 25.12
C ALA A 157 37.27 13.26 24.08
N ASN A 158 37.44 14.45 23.51
CA ASN A 158 36.57 14.97 22.46
C ASN A 158 36.65 14.13 21.18
N LEU A 159 37.83 13.67 20.77
CA LEU A 159 38.03 12.77 19.64
C LEU A 159 37.30 11.43 19.84
N VAL A 160 37.42 10.82 21.03
CA VAL A 160 36.73 9.56 21.37
C VAL A 160 35.22 9.75 21.33
N VAL A 161 34.68 10.83 21.91
CA VAL A 161 33.24 11.13 21.85
C VAL A 161 32.76 11.37 20.41
N LYS A 162 33.58 12.03 19.56
CA LYS A 162 33.28 12.23 18.14
C LYS A 162 33.23 10.90 17.39
N GLN A 163 34.26 10.06 17.56
CA GLN A 163 34.34 8.75 16.93
C GLN A 163 33.19 7.83 17.39
N GLN A 164 32.82 7.84 18.67
CA GLN A 164 31.66 7.10 19.17
C GLN A 164 30.34 7.56 18.52
N ARG A 165 30.18 8.86 18.24
CA ARG A 165 29.01 9.38 17.52
C ARG A 165 29.01 8.99 16.04
N GLU A 166 30.16 9.04 15.38
CA GLU A 166 30.32 8.60 13.99
C GLU A 166 30.01 7.10 13.85
N ILE A 167 30.65 6.25 14.67
CA ILE A 167 30.38 4.80 14.73
C ILE A 167 28.89 4.52 15.00
N LYS A 168 28.27 5.25 15.95
CA LYS A 168 26.84 5.04 16.24
C LYS A 168 25.96 5.39 15.04
N ARG A 169 26.23 6.51 14.34
CA ARG A 169 25.46 6.89 13.15
C ARG A 169 25.63 5.86 12.03
N ASP A 170 26.85 5.40 11.80
CA ASP A 170 27.13 4.43 10.75
C ASP A 170 26.48 3.05 11.06
N ILE A 171 26.37 2.68 12.35
CA ILE A 171 25.56 1.53 12.81
C ILE A 171 24.06 1.78 12.57
N ASP A 172 23.54 2.95 12.94
CA ASP A 172 22.12 3.29 12.75
C ASP A 172 21.72 3.28 11.26
N GLU A 173 22.58 3.81 10.37
CA GLU A 173 22.40 3.77 8.91
C GLU A 173 22.46 2.33 8.36
N THR A 174 23.42 1.51 8.80
CA THR A 174 23.56 0.11 8.39
C THR A 174 22.37 -0.73 8.84
N ALA A 175 21.91 -0.55 10.08
CA ALA A 175 20.74 -1.22 10.63
C ALA A 175 19.46 -0.85 9.86
N GLN A 176 19.27 0.43 9.50
CA GLN A 176 18.14 0.84 8.66
C GLN A 176 18.20 0.20 7.27
N ALA A 177 19.36 0.17 6.61
CA ALA A 177 19.51 -0.46 5.30
C ALA A 177 19.20 -1.96 5.34
N LEU A 178 19.63 -2.66 6.40
CA LEU A 178 19.37 -4.08 6.62
C LEU A 178 17.87 -4.37 6.83
N LEU A 179 17.20 -3.58 7.67
CA LEU A 179 15.75 -3.70 7.90
C LEU A 179 14.95 -3.41 6.63
N VAL A 180 15.28 -2.36 5.88
CA VAL A 180 14.62 -2.03 4.60
C VAL A 180 14.83 -3.16 3.59
N THR A 181 16.03 -3.72 3.49
CA THR A 181 16.33 -4.86 2.60
C THR A 181 15.51 -6.11 2.96
N ALA A 182 15.36 -6.41 4.26
CA ALA A 182 14.54 -7.52 4.73
C ALA A 182 13.04 -7.30 4.43
N MET A 183 12.56 -6.06 4.50
CA MET A 183 11.17 -5.70 4.18
C MET A 183 10.87 -5.72 2.67
N GLU A 184 11.77 -5.21 1.82
CA GLU A 184 11.58 -5.15 0.35
C GLU A 184 11.40 -6.55 -0.26
N ARG A 185 12.20 -7.52 0.19
CA ARG A 185 12.16 -8.93 -0.27
C ARG A 185 10.83 -9.64 0.02
N MET A 186 9.90 -8.99 0.72
CA MET A 186 8.72 -9.58 1.33
C MET A 186 7.41 -8.84 1.03
N SER A 187 7.34 -8.11 -0.09
CA SER A 187 6.10 -7.50 -0.58
C SER A 187 5.09 -8.56 -1.08
N SER A 188 4.51 -9.35 -0.17
CA SER A 188 3.37 -10.23 -0.41
C SER A 188 2.04 -9.45 -0.32
N GLU A 189 1.03 -9.89 -1.07
CA GLU A 189 -0.34 -9.37 -0.93
C GLU A 189 -1.06 -10.11 0.21
N VAL A 190 -1.02 -9.55 1.43
CA VAL A 190 -1.81 -10.09 2.56
C VAL A 190 -3.24 -9.57 2.48
N THR A 191 -4.18 -10.43 2.10
CA THR A 191 -5.61 -10.12 2.11
C THR A 191 -6.16 -10.10 3.54
N ALA A 192 -6.90 -9.04 3.88
CA ALA A 192 -7.53 -8.91 5.20
C ALA A 192 -8.77 -9.82 5.30
N ASP A 193 -8.65 -10.93 6.02
CA ASP A 193 -9.70 -11.94 6.12
C ASP A 193 -10.63 -11.67 7.31
N ARG A 194 -11.93 -11.94 7.14
CA ARG A 194 -12.99 -11.45 8.03
C ARG A 194 -13.27 -12.43 9.17
N THR A 195 -13.49 -11.88 10.38
CA THR A 195 -13.89 -12.64 11.57
C THR A 195 -15.27 -13.30 11.48
N VAL A 196 -16.07 -12.95 10.46
CA VAL A 196 -17.38 -13.51 10.19
C VAL A 196 -17.34 -14.31 8.89
N THR A 197 -17.56 -15.62 9.00
CA THR A 197 -17.64 -16.52 7.85
C THR A 197 -19.07 -16.54 7.31
N ALA A 198 -19.31 -15.81 6.23
CA ALA A 198 -20.57 -15.83 5.50
C ALA A 198 -20.56 -16.93 4.44
N LEU A 199 -21.40 -17.96 4.61
CA LEU A 199 -21.57 -19.03 3.63
C LEU A 199 -22.69 -18.64 2.66
N LYS A 200 -22.41 -18.65 1.36
CA LYS A 200 -23.41 -18.41 0.31
C LYS A 200 -24.23 -19.68 0.07
N LEU A 201 -25.55 -19.55 0.11
CA LEU A 201 -26.49 -20.59 -0.28
C LEU A 201 -26.83 -20.49 -1.78
N PRO A 202 -27.07 -21.62 -2.47
CA PRO A 202 -27.47 -21.60 -3.88
C PRO A 202 -28.90 -21.08 -4.09
N ASP A 203 -29.78 -21.31 -3.12
CA ASP A 203 -31.20 -20.95 -3.15
C ASP A 203 -31.78 -20.88 -1.72
N ASP A 204 -33.01 -20.35 -1.60
CA ASP A 204 -33.73 -20.28 -0.32
C ASP A 204 -34.41 -21.61 0.08
N GLU A 205 -34.51 -22.61 -0.82
CA GLU A 205 -34.98 -23.96 -0.46
C GLU A 205 -33.95 -24.66 0.44
N MET A 206 -32.66 -24.50 0.13
CA MET A 206 -31.54 -24.94 0.95
C MET A 206 -31.47 -24.18 2.29
N LYS A 207 -31.85 -22.90 2.32
CA LYS A 207 -32.05 -22.13 3.57
C LYS A 207 -33.11 -22.82 4.44
N GLY A 208 -34.25 -23.18 3.84
CA GLY A 208 -35.31 -23.95 4.50
C GLY A 208 -34.86 -25.35 4.98
N CYS A 209 -34.05 -26.06 4.19
CA CYS A 209 -33.52 -27.38 4.56
C CYS A 209 -32.50 -27.33 5.71
N ILE A 210 -31.67 -26.29 5.77
CA ILE A 210 -30.68 -26.07 6.84
C ILE A 210 -31.38 -25.75 8.17
N ILE A 211 -32.44 -24.92 8.15
CA ILE A 211 -33.28 -24.68 9.34
C ILE A 211 -33.99 -25.98 9.75
N GLY A 212 -34.66 -26.62 8.78
CA GLY A 212 -35.51 -27.78 9.00
C GLY A 212 -36.83 -27.44 9.69
N LYS A 213 -37.75 -28.41 9.79
CA LYS A 213 -39.02 -28.21 10.51
C LYS A 213 -38.74 -27.86 11.97
N GLU A 214 -39.34 -26.76 12.43
CA GLU A 214 -39.20 -26.22 13.81
C GLU A 214 -37.74 -25.90 14.22
N GLY A 215 -36.82 -25.68 13.27
CA GLY A 215 -35.41 -25.44 13.57
C GLY A 215 -34.65 -26.71 14.01
N ARG A 216 -35.21 -27.90 13.81
CA ARG A 216 -34.59 -29.17 14.27
C ARG A 216 -33.20 -29.41 13.66
N ASN A 217 -33.00 -29.05 12.38
CA ASN A 217 -31.73 -29.29 11.70
C ASN A 217 -30.66 -28.29 12.15
N ILE A 218 -30.99 -27.00 12.25
CA ILE A 218 -30.05 -25.99 12.74
C ILE A 218 -29.65 -26.25 14.20
N GLN A 219 -30.59 -26.64 15.08
CA GLN A 219 -30.27 -27.04 16.45
C GLN A 219 -29.42 -28.32 16.55
N ALA A 220 -29.54 -29.25 15.59
CA ALA A 220 -28.68 -30.43 15.53
C ALA A 220 -27.26 -30.04 15.09
N LEU A 221 -27.13 -29.14 14.11
CA LEU A 221 -25.83 -28.67 13.60
C LEU A 221 -25.10 -27.79 14.63
N GLN A 222 -25.82 -26.91 15.33
CA GLN A 222 -25.28 -26.15 16.48
C GLN A 222 -24.80 -27.08 17.61
N ARG A 223 -25.57 -28.13 17.96
CA ARG A 223 -25.16 -29.10 18.98
C ARG A 223 -23.97 -29.97 18.56
N ALA A 224 -23.91 -30.38 17.30
CA ALA A 224 -22.82 -31.21 16.78
C ALA A 224 -21.51 -30.44 16.63
N THR A 225 -21.56 -29.15 16.26
CA THR A 225 -20.36 -28.33 15.99
C THR A 225 -19.95 -27.39 17.13
N GLY A 226 -20.88 -27.02 18.03
CA GLY A 226 -20.64 -25.98 19.03
C GLY A 226 -20.43 -24.59 18.41
N VAL A 227 -21.06 -24.31 17.27
CA VAL A 227 -21.03 -23.04 16.53
C VAL A 227 -22.43 -22.45 16.50
N ASP A 228 -22.55 -21.14 16.70
CA ASP A 228 -23.82 -20.43 16.51
C ASP A 228 -24.05 -20.10 15.04
N ILE A 229 -25.20 -20.52 14.54
CA ILE A 229 -25.57 -20.40 13.13
C ILE A 229 -26.71 -19.39 13.06
N MET A 230 -26.40 -18.20 12.55
CA MET A 230 -27.37 -17.12 12.40
C MET A 230 -27.91 -17.12 10.97
N VAL A 231 -29.22 -17.32 10.86
CA VAL A 231 -29.97 -17.28 9.60
C VAL A 231 -30.89 -16.07 9.68
N ASP A 232 -30.42 -14.97 9.11
CA ASP A 232 -31.11 -13.67 9.11
C ASP A 232 -32.01 -13.51 7.86
N ASP A 233 -32.77 -12.43 7.76
CA ASP A 233 -33.63 -12.10 6.61
C ASP A 233 -32.83 -11.82 5.32
N THR A 234 -31.50 -11.68 5.42
CA THR A 234 -30.60 -11.57 4.26
C THR A 234 -30.78 -12.78 3.29
N PRO A 235 -31.11 -12.56 2.01
CA PRO A 235 -31.26 -13.64 1.03
C PRO A 235 -29.94 -14.37 0.75
N GLY A 236 -30.02 -15.70 0.56
CA GLY A 236 -28.90 -16.48 0.02
C GLY A 236 -27.61 -16.55 0.87
N MET A 237 -27.61 -16.21 2.17
CA MET A 237 -26.45 -16.35 3.04
C MET A 237 -26.78 -16.85 4.45
N VAL A 238 -25.83 -17.54 5.07
CA VAL A 238 -25.84 -17.97 6.48
C VAL A 238 -24.57 -17.49 7.15
N VAL A 239 -24.68 -17.00 8.39
CA VAL A 239 -23.56 -16.48 9.18
C VAL A 239 -23.15 -17.50 10.24
N LEU A 240 -21.87 -17.87 10.26
CA LEU A 240 -21.28 -18.75 11.27
C LEU A 240 -20.50 -17.93 12.31
N SER A 241 -20.87 -18.06 13.58
CA SER A 241 -20.25 -17.39 14.72
C SER A 241 -19.75 -18.40 15.74
N SER A 242 -18.46 -18.32 16.08
CA SER A 242 -17.86 -19.06 17.19
C SER A 242 -16.53 -18.43 17.55
N PHE A 243 -16.14 -18.49 18.82
CA PHE A 243 -14.83 -18.05 19.31
C PHE A 243 -13.71 -19.02 18.91
N ASP A 244 -14.04 -20.30 18.65
CA ASP A 244 -13.11 -21.31 18.18
C ASP A 244 -13.09 -21.32 16.63
N PRO A 245 -11.97 -20.95 15.99
CA PRO A 245 -11.88 -20.90 14.52
C PRO A 245 -11.97 -22.29 13.88
N ILE A 246 -11.52 -23.35 14.57
CA ILE A 246 -11.52 -24.71 14.05
C ILE A 246 -12.95 -25.22 13.98
N ARG A 247 -13.73 -25.05 15.06
CA ARG A 247 -15.17 -25.38 15.05
C ARG A 247 -15.92 -24.63 13.96
N ARG A 248 -15.64 -23.33 13.79
CA ARG A 248 -16.24 -22.51 12.72
C ARG A 248 -15.93 -23.08 11.33
N GLN A 249 -14.70 -23.54 11.11
CA GLN A 249 -14.27 -24.15 9.86
C GLN A 249 -14.87 -25.55 9.64
N VAL A 250 -14.95 -26.39 10.69
CA VAL A 250 -15.65 -27.68 10.66
C VAL A 250 -17.13 -27.48 10.32
N ALA A 251 -17.81 -26.49 10.92
CA ALA A 251 -19.19 -26.16 10.61
C ALA A 251 -19.37 -25.69 9.15
N ARG A 252 -18.47 -24.83 8.63
CA ARG A 252 -18.46 -24.42 7.22
C ARG A 252 -18.33 -25.64 6.30
N TYR A 253 -17.36 -26.51 6.55
CA TYR A 253 -17.08 -27.66 5.71
C TYR A 253 -18.19 -28.72 5.76
N ALA A 254 -18.75 -28.97 6.95
CA ALA A 254 -19.91 -29.84 7.13
C ALA A 254 -21.13 -29.30 6.37
N LEU A 255 -21.42 -28.00 6.45
CA LEU A 255 -22.49 -27.36 5.67
C LEU A 255 -22.25 -27.47 4.16
N GLU A 256 -21.05 -27.16 3.67
CA GLU A 256 -20.71 -27.28 2.24
C GLU A 256 -20.87 -28.72 1.72
N ARG A 257 -20.62 -29.73 2.56
CA ARG A 257 -20.83 -31.15 2.23
C ARG A 257 -22.31 -31.51 2.22
N LEU A 258 -23.05 -31.15 3.27
CA LEU A 258 -24.51 -31.32 3.35
C LEU A 258 -25.25 -30.62 2.21
N MET A 259 -24.73 -29.50 1.73
CA MET A 259 -25.27 -28.76 0.59
C MET A 259 -25.05 -29.47 -0.74
N LYS A 260 -23.92 -30.18 -0.93
CA LYS A 260 -23.67 -31.02 -2.11
C LYS A 260 -24.52 -32.29 -2.10
N ASP A 261 -24.73 -32.88 -0.92
CA ASP A 261 -25.49 -34.13 -0.76
C ASP A 261 -27.01 -33.91 -0.76
N GLY A 262 -27.48 -32.66 -0.54
CA GLY A 262 -28.89 -32.24 -0.63
C GLY A 262 -29.83 -32.84 0.42
N ARG A 263 -29.32 -33.63 1.38
CA ARG A 263 -30.11 -34.36 2.38
C ARG A 263 -29.68 -34.00 3.80
N ILE A 264 -30.39 -33.04 4.38
CA ILE A 264 -30.11 -32.53 5.73
C ILE A 264 -31.07 -33.17 6.74
N ASN A 265 -30.56 -34.10 7.54
CA ASN A 265 -31.26 -34.67 8.70
C ASN A 265 -30.25 -34.87 9.86
N PRO A 266 -30.69 -35.07 11.11
CA PRO A 266 -29.76 -35.15 12.26
C PRO A 266 -28.64 -36.20 12.11
N ALA A 267 -28.93 -37.37 11.53
CA ALA A 267 -27.94 -38.42 11.33
C ALA A 267 -26.91 -38.07 10.24
N SER A 268 -27.34 -37.46 9.13
CA SER A 268 -26.41 -36.99 8.09
C SER A 268 -25.58 -35.78 8.56
N ILE A 269 -26.13 -34.95 9.44
CA ILE A 269 -25.40 -33.86 10.11
C ILE A 269 -24.27 -34.42 10.97
N GLU A 270 -24.56 -35.38 11.87
CA GLU A 270 -23.54 -36.02 12.72
C GLU A 270 -22.44 -36.70 11.88
N GLU A 271 -22.80 -37.42 10.83
CA GLU A 271 -21.85 -38.05 9.91
C GLU A 271 -21.00 -37.02 9.14
N ALA A 272 -21.62 -35.94 8.65
CA ALA A 272 -20.93 -34.88 7.92
C ALA A 272 -19.95 -34.10 8.81
N VAL A 273 -20.33 -33.82 10.07
CA VAL A 273 -19.45 -33.18 11.07
C VAL A 273 -18.27 -34.09 11.39
N SER A 274 -18.49 -35.37 11.71
CA SER A 274 -17.37 -36.28 12.03
C SER A 274 -16.41 -36.51 10.84
N LYS A 275 -16.91 -36.44 9.60
CA LYS A 275 -16.05 -36.43 8.40
C LYS A 275 -15.29 -35.12 8.24
N ALA A 276 -15.94 -33.98 8.46
CA ALA A 276 -15.32 -32.66 8.39
C ALA A 276 -14.21 -32.50 9.45
N GLU A 277 -14.43 -32.93 10.69
CA GLU A 277 -13.41 -32.96 11.75
C GLU A 277 -12.16 -33.71 11.30
N ARG A 278 -12.30 -34.94 10.76
CA ARG A 278 -11.17 -35.76 10.28
C ARG A 278 -10.45 -35.20 9.06
N GLU A 279 -11.12 -34.37 8.25
CA GLU A 279 -10.52 -33.72 7.09
C GLU A 279 -9.79 -32.43 7.50
N ILE A 280 -10.37 -31.62 8.39
CA ILE A 280 -9.72 -30.45 9.00
C ILE A 280 -8.51 -30.85 9.85
N GLU A 281 -8.60 -31.92 10.65
CA GLU A 281 -7.49 -32.44 11.46
C GLU A 281 -6.24 -32.79 10.63
N LYS A 282 -6.46 -33.41 9.46
CA LYS A 282 -5.39 -33.69 8.48
C LYS A 282 -4.85 -32.42 7.85
N GLU A 283 -5.71 -31.43 7.60
CA GLU A 283 -5.31 -30.14 7.05
C GLU A 283 -4.48 -29.31 8.05
N VAL A 284 -4.86 -29.32 9.34
CA VAL A 284 -4.10 -28.74 10.46
C VAL A 284 -2.71 -29.36 10.54
N THR A 285 -2.65 -30.70 10.68
CA THR A 285 -1.38 -31.43 10.82
C THR A 285 -0.45 -31.14 9.64
N ARG A 286 -0.99 -31.22 8.42
CA ARG A 286 -0.23 -30.93 7.20
C ARG A 286 0.22 -29.47 7.11
N ALA A 287 -0.61 -28.52 7.52
CA ALA A 287 -0.26 -27.10 7.48
C ALA A 287 0.92 -26.77 8.41
N GLY A 288 0.97 -27.36 9.60
CA GLY A 288 2.10 -27.23 10.51
C GLY A 288 3.40 -27.82 9.95
N GLU A 289 3.33 -29.03 9.36
CA GLU A 289 4.47 -29.68 8.71
C GLU A 289 4.96 -28.91 7.47
N ASP A 290 4.05 -28.45 6.62
CA ASP A 290 4.37 -27.70 5.40
C ASP A 290 5.01 -26.34 5.78
N ALA A 291 4.50 -25.64 6.81
CA ALA A 291 5.08 -24.40 7.33
C ALA A 291 6.49 -24.56 7.91
N ALA A 292 6.72 -25.60 8.74
CA ALA A 292 8.06 -25.88 9.28
C ALA A 292 9.06 -26.23 8.15
N ARG A 293 8.60 -26.93 7.11
CA ARG A 293 9.41 -27.28 5.93
C ARG A 293 9.75 -26.05 5.07
N GLU A 294 8.80 -25.13 4.88
CA GLU A 294 8.99 -23.88 4.13
C GLU A 294 10.05 -22.97 4.76
N VAL A 295 9.98 -22.79 6.08
CA VAL A 295 10.96 -21.98 6.83
C VAL A 295 12.33 -22.69 6.94
N GLY A 296 12.36 -24.02 6.76
CA GLY A 296 13.56 -24.86 6.79
C GLY A 296 13.96 -25.34 8.19
N ILE A 297 12.99 -25.59 9.06
CA ILE A 297 13.21 -26.01 10.45
C ILE A 297 12.92 -27.51 10.61
N ILE A 298 13.76 -28.19 11.39
CA ILE A 298 13.63 -29.62 11.70
C ILE A 298 13.75 -29.81 13.22
N GLY A 299 12.97 -30.72 13.79
CA GLY A 299 13.04 -31.07 15.23
C GLY A 299 11.98 -30.40 16.11
N ILE A 300 10.95 -29.77 15.54
CA ILE A 300 9.78 -29.30 16.28
C ILE A 300 8.92 -30.53 16.69
N PRO A 301 8.49 -30.66 17.97
CA PRO A 301 7.60 -31.73 18.43
C PRO A 301 6.27 -31.77 17.67
N HIS A 302 5.68 -32.96 17.53
CA HIS A 302 4.44 -33.16 16.76
C HIS A 302 3.27 -32.33 17.31
N GLU A 303 3.15 -32.23 18.62
CA GLU A 303 2.12 -31.43 19.29
C GLU A 303 2.29 -29.93 19.04
N MET A 304 3.53 -29.45 18.92
CA MET A 304 3.82 -28.05 18.55
C MET A 304 3.55 -27.79 17.07
N LEU A 305 3.82 -28.75 16.17
CA LEU A 305 3.44 -28.66 14.77
C LEU A 305 1.92 -28.66 14.58
N HIS A 306 1.18 -29.47 15.34
CA HIS A 306 -0.28 -29.47 15.32
C HIS A 306 -0.84 -28.10 15.77
N LEU A 307 -0.35 -27.54 16.88
CA LEU A 307 -0.75 -26.20 17.34
C LEU A 307 -0.38 -25.08 16.34
N LEU A 308 0.78 -25.18 15.68
CA LEU A 308 1.16 -24.28 14.58
C LEU A 308 0.15 -24.39 13.42
N GLY A 309 -0.29 -25.60 13.10
CA GLY A 309 -1.34 -25.87 12.11
C GLY A 309 -2.69 -25.23 12.47
N GLU A 310 -3.09 -25.20 13.75
CA GLU A 310 -4.34 -24.55 14.21
C GLU A 310 -4.35 -23.05 13.83
N LEU A 311 -3.18 -22.39 13.80
CA LEU A 311 -3.05 -20.97 13.43
C LEU A 311 -3.47 -20.69 11.97
N LYS A 312 -3.53 -21.70 11.09
CA LYS A 312 -4.01 -21.56 9.70
C LYS A 312 -5.44 -21.04 9.63
N PHE A 313 -6.29 -21.41 10.58
CA PHE A 313 -7.69 -20.98 10.62
C PHE A 313 -7.91 -19.76 11.50
N ARG A 314 -6.85 -19.27 12.17
CA ARG A 314 -6.92 -18.11 13.05
C ARG A 314 -6.49 -16.84 12.35
N THR A 315 -7.26 -15.78 12.57
CA THR A 315 -6.92 -14.42 12.15
C THR A 315 -6.67 -13.53 13.36
N SER A 316 -5.74 -12.59 13.23
CA SER A 316 -5.42 -11.57 14.23
C SER A 316 -5.17 -10.25 13.49
N TYR A 317 -5.83 -9.17 13.91
CA TYR A 317 -5.82 -7.87 13.20
C TYR A 317 -6.18 -7.94 11.70
N GLY A 318 -6.92 -8.98 11.29
CA GLY A 318 -7.28 -9.25 9.89
C GLY A 318 -6.25 -10.04 9.09
N GLN A 319 -5.07 -10.33 9.64
CA GLN A 319 -4.06 -11.18 9.01
C GLN A 319 -4.19 -12.63 9.45
N ASN A 320 -3.80 -13.58 8.59
CA ASN A 320 -3.70 -15.00 8.94
C ASN A 320 -2.47 -15.25 9.82
N VAL A 321 -2.65 -15.88 10.99
CA VAL A 321 -1.58 -15.99 11.99
C VAL A 321 -0.49 -16.96 11.57
N LEU A 322 -0.81 -18.06 10.88
CA LEU A 322 0.20 -18.98 10.36
C LEU A 322 1.06 -18.31 9.28
N LEU A 323 0.43 -17.63 8.31
CA LEU A 323 1.15 -16.93 7.25
C LEU A 323 2.08 -15.84 7.83
N HIS A 324 1.59 -15.04 8.77
CA HIS A 324 2.36 -14.06 9.53
C HIS A 324 3.59 -14.69 10.23
N SER A 325 3.42 -15.86 10.85
CA SER A 325 4.50 -16.57 11.54
C SER A 325 5.57 -17.13 10.59
N ILE A 326 5.16 -17.65 9.42
CA ILE A 326 6.08 -18.08 8.34
C ILE A 326 6.86 -16.87 7.82
N GLU A 327 6.14 -15.82 7.43
CA GLU A 327 6.71 -14.56 6.93
C GLU A 327 7.76 -13.98 7.88
N MET A 328 7.41 -13.85 9.16
CA MET A 328 8.35 -13.33 10.16
C MET A 328 9.54 -14.26 10.39
N ALA A 329 9.37 -15.58 10.33
CA ALA A 329 10.49 -16.50 10.50
C ALA A 329 11.52 -16.36 9.36
N HIS A 330 11.08 -16.04 8.13
CA HIS A 330 12.01 -15.68 7.04
C HIS A 330 12.77 -14.37 7.34
N MET A 331 12.10 -13.32 7.84
CA MET A 331 12.78 -12.08 8.28
C MET A 331 13.78 -12.34 9.41
N ALA A 332 13.38 -13.09 10.44
CA ALA A 332 14.21 -13.42 11.58
C ALA A 332 15.46 -14.19 11.17
N GLY A 333 15.34 -15.10 10.19
CA GLY A 333 16.49 -15.80 9.60
C GLY A 333 17.48 -14.86 8.92
N MET A 334 17.01 -13.93 8.09
CA MET A 334 17.87 -12.95 7.40
C MET A 334 18.56 -12.00 8.40
N ILE A 335 17.83 -11.49 9.39
CA ILE A 335 18.41 -10.60 10.41
C ILE A 335 19.44 -11.36 11.27
N ALA A 336 19.14 -12.60 11.67
CA ALA A 336 20.06 -13.42 12.44
C ALA A 336 21.37 -13.72 11.69
N GLU A 337 21.29 -13.99 10.39
CA GLU A 337 22.46 -14.25 9.53
C GLU A 337 23.40 -13.03 9.46
N GLU A 338 22.84 -11.84 9.22
CA GLU A 338 23.61 -10.59 9.10
C GLU A 338 24.23 -10.12 10.44
N ILE A 339 23.55 -10.32 11.58
CA ILE A 339 24.08 -9.92 12.90
C ILE A 339 24.87 -11.04 13.63
N GLY A 340 24.94 -12.23 13.06
CA GLY A 340 25.66 -13.38 13.64
C GLY A 340 24.96 -14.07 14.83
N ALA A 341 23.63 -13.98 14.91
CA ALA A 341 22.82 -14.71 15.90
C ALA A 341 22.48 -16.15 15.42
N ASP A 342 21.95 -17.01 16.30
CA ASP A 342 21.59 -18.38 15.90
C ASP A 342 20.31 -18.36 15.02
N ILE A 343 20.53 -18.52 13.71
CA ILE A 343 19.49 -18.57 12.67
C ILE A 343 18.42 -19.63 12.99
N ARG A 344 18.77 -20.79 13.57
CA ARG A 344 17.79 -21.84 13.91
C ARG A 344 16.95 -21.44 15.11
N ILE A 345 17.55 -20.90 16.17
CA ILE A 345 16.82 -20.44 17.35
C ILE A 345 15.89 -19.28 16.97
N ALA A 346 16.40 -18.27 16.26
CA ALA A 346 15.62 -17.12 15.79
C ALA A 346 14.43 -17.55 14.92
N LYS A 347 14.65 -18.39 13.88
CA LYS A 347 13.58 -18.93 13.03
C LYS A 347 12.55 -19.73 13.83
N THR A 348 12.99 -20.59 14.74
CA THR A 348 12.09 -21.50 15.49
C THR A 348 11.26 -20.75 16.53
N ALA A 349 11.87 -19.83 17.26
CA ALA A 349 11.15 -18.96 18.18
C ALA A 349 10.15 -18.06 17.43
N THR A 350 10.54 -17.51 16.28
CA THR A 350 9.65 -16.66 15.48
C THR A 350 8.49 -17.45 14.87
N LEU A 351 8.71 -18.67 14.36
CA LEU A 351 7.62 -19.49 13.82
C LEU A 351 6.60 -19.88 14.90
N LEU A 352 7.02 -19.95 16.17
CA LEU A 352 6.21 -20.41 17.30
C LEU A 352 5.79 -19.29 18.28
N HIS A 353 6.19 -18.03 18.08
CA HIS A 353 5.93 -16.93 19.02
C HIS A 353 4.43 -16.79 19.34
N ASP A 354 3.61 -16.98 18.31
CA ASP A 354 2.16 -16.81 18.34
C ASP A 354 1.39 -18.11 18.64
N VAL A 355 2.08 -19.24 18.87
CA VAL A 355 1.45 -20.57 19.03
C VAL A 355 0.45 -20.61 20.19
N GLY A 356 0.67 -19.83 21.25
CA GLY A 356 -0.27 -19.71 22.36
C GLY A 356 -1.63 -19.17 21.93
N LYS A 357 -1.73 -18.40 20.83
CA LYS A 357 -3.01 -17.92 20.28
C LYS A 357 -3.93 -19.10 19.99
N ALA A 358 -3.43 -20.22 19.46
CA ALA A 358 -4.22 -21.44 19.19
C ALA A 358 -5.13 -21.83 20.38
N VAL A 359 -4.59 -21.80 21.60
CA VAL A 359 -5.26 -22.29 22.83
C VAL A 359 -5.86 -21.21 23.73
N THR A 360 -5.77 -19.90 23.44
CA THR A 360 -6.30 -18.83 24.31
C THR A 360 -7.81 -18.92 24.61
N HIS A 361 -8.55 -19.72 23.84
CA HIS A 361 -9.99 -19.96 24.07
C HIS A 361 -10.26 -21.16 24.99
N LYS A 362 -9.21 -21.93 25.34
CA LYS A 362 -9.22 -23.08 26.26
C LYS A 362 -8.51 -22.77 27.59
N ILE A 363 -7.57 -21.83 27.59
CA ILE A 363 -6.71 -21.46 28.74
C ILE A 363 -6.71 -19.94 28.89
N GLU A 364 -7.02 -19.45 30.09
CA GLU A 364 -6.91 -18.02 30.43
C GLU A 364 -5.43 -17.62 30.65
N GLY A 365 -5.00 -16.51 30.04
CA GLY A 365 -3.63 -16.00 30.14
C GLY A 365 -3.20 -15.24 28.88
N LYS A 366 -1.98 -14.68 28.87
CA LYS A 366 -1.41 -14.09 27.66
C LYS A 366 -0.90 -15.17 26.71
N HIS A 367 -1.05 -14.97 25.41
CA HIS A 367 -0.60 -15.95 24.42
C HIS A 367 0.94 -16.16 24.41
N ALA A 368 1.73 -15.14 24.76
CA ALA A 368 3.18 -15.29 24.91
C ALA A 368 3.55 -16.23 26.08
N GLU A 369 2.92 -16.03 27.24
CA GLU A 369 3.07 -16.87 28.44
C GLU A 369 2.65 -18.32 28.14
N ILE A 370 1.44 -18.51 27.59
CA ILE A 370 0.90 -19.84 27.25
C ILE A 370 1.75 -20.54 26.16
N GLY A 371 2.22 -19.80 25.15
CA GLY A 371 3.09 -20.32 24.10
C GLY A 371 4.43 -20.81 24.65
N ALA A 372 5.03 -20.06 25.57
CA ALA A 372 6.26 -20.43 26.25
C ALA A 372 6.08 -21.65 27.17
N GLU A 373 4.99 -21.73 27.93
CA GLU A 373 4.67 -22.91 28.76
C GLU A 373 4.48 -24.17 27.91
N LEU A 374 3.78 -24.09 26.78
CA LEU A 374 3.60 -25.21 25.87
C LEU A 374 4.93 -25.64 25.24
N ALA A 375 5.71 -24.69 24.73
CA ALA A 375 7.05 -24.97 24.19
C ALA A 375 7.93 -25.70 25.22
N LYS A 376 7.94 -25.23 26.48
CA LYS A 376 8.68 -25.86 27.58
C LYS A 376 8.14 -27.26 27.91
N LYS A 377 6.82 -27.43 27.96
CA LYS A 377 6.16 -28.71 28.25
C LYS A 377 6.49 -29.79 27.20
N TYR A 378 6.61 -29.41 25.92
CA TYR A 378 6.96 -30.33 24.83
C TYR A 378 8.47 -30.45 24.58
N GLY A 379 9.32 -29.92 25.48
CA GLY A 379 10.77 -30.15 25.46
C GLY A 379 11.57 -29.26 24.51
N MET A 380 11.04 -28.09 24.13
CA MET A 380 11.80 -27.07 23.42
C MET A 380 12.92 -26.50 24.32
N SER A 381 14.01 -26.02 23.72
CA SER A 381 15.14 -25.48 24.48
C SER A 381 14.83 -24.12 25.12
N ASP A 382 15.44 -23.85 26.29
CA ASP A 382 15.22 -22.61 27.05
C ASP A 382 15.42 -21.31 26.22
N PRO A 383 16.39 -21.18 25.29
CA PRO A 383 16.49 -19.99 24.44
C PRO A 383 15.27 -19.75 23.55
N ILE A 384 14.64 -20.81 23.04
CA ILE A 384 13.42 -20.71 22.23
C ILE A 384 12.23 -20.33 23.12
N VAL A 385 12.11 -20.97 24.31
CA VAL A 385 11.07 -20.66 25.30
C VAL A 385 11.16 -19.20 25.76
N HIS A 386 12.36 -18.70 26.04
CA HIS A 386 12.59 -17.30 26.44
C HIS A 386 12.25 -16.32 25.33
N ALA A 387 12.68 -16.58 24.08
CA ALA A 387 12.36 -15.72 22.95
C ALA A 387 10.85 -15.68 22.63
N ILE A 388 10.13 -16.80 22.81
CA ILE A 388 8.66 -16.84 22.74
C ILE A 388 8.03 -16.03 23.89
N ALA A 389 8.54 -16.13 25.12
CA ALA A 389 7.97 -15.38 26.26
C ALA A 389 8.23 -13.86 26.18
N ALA A 390 9.37 -13.44 25.65
CA ALA A 390 9.81 -12.04 25.71
C ALA A 390 9.27 -11.13 24.59
N HIS A 391 8.60 -11.66 23.56
CA HIS A 391 8.25 -10.87 22.37
C HIS A 391 7.33 -9.66 22.65
N HIS A 392 6.43 -9.75 23.64
CA HIS A 392 5.57 -8.64 24.09
C HIS A 392 6.17 -7.77 25.22
N ASN A 393 7.42 -8.00 25.64
CA ASN A 393 8.07 -7.36 26.80
C ASN A 393 7.49 -7.71 28.17
N ASP A 394 6.73 -8.81 28.28
CA ASP A 394 6.33 -9.37 29.58
C ASP A 394 7.55 -9.87 30.39
N ILE A 395 8.62 -10.25 29.67
CA ILE A 395 9.95 -10.59 30.21
C ILE A 395 11.00 -9.82 29.41
N GLU A 396 12.10 -9.44 30.05
CA GLU A 396 13.21 -8.74 29.39
C GLU A 396 13.91 -9.64 28.35
N PRO A 397 14.09 -9.19 27.10
CA PRO A 397 14.77 -9.95 26.05
C PRO A 397 16.29 -9.87 26.23
N THR A 398 16.84 -10.81 27.00
CA THR A 398 18.28 -10.93 27.32
C THR A 398 19.15 -11.54 26.21
N THR A 399 18.55 -12.03 25.12
CA THR A 399 19.24 -12.70 24.00
C THR A 399 19.02 -11.97 22.67
N PRO A 400 19.98 -12.00 21.72
CA PRO A 400 19.79 -11.44 20.39
C PRO A 400 18.55 -12.01 19.68
N GLU A 401 18.29 -13.31 19.84
CA GLU A 401 17.15 -13.99 19.21
C GLU A 401 15.81 -13.50 19.75
N ALA A 402 15.68 -13.26 21.06
CA ALA A 402 14.48 -12.65 21.64
C ALA A 402 14.25 -11.22 21.13
N ILE A 403 15.32 -10.45 20.94
CA ILE A 403 15.26 -9.11 20.35
C ILE A 403 14.84 -9.19 18.88
N ILE A 404 15.36 -10.16 18.10
CA ILE A 404 14.97 -10.37 16.70
C ILE A 404 13.47 -10.68 16.60
N VAL A 405 12.95 -11.66 17.37
CA VAL A 405 11.52 -12.04 17.36
C VAL A 405 10.63 -10.80 17.58
N LYS A 406 10.96 -10.00 18.60
CA LYS A 406 10.25 -8.74 18.91
C LYS A 406 10.34 -7.71 17.77
N ILE A 407 11.50 -7.56 17.14
CA ILE A 407 11.68 -6.61 16.03
C ILE A 407 10.82 -7.03 14.83
N VAL A 408 10.81 -8.32 14.45
CA VAL A 408 10.04 -8.77 13.28
C VAL A 408 8.53 -8.75 13.51
N ASP A 409 8.06 -8.98 14.75
CA ASP A 409 6.65 -8.80 15.13
C ASP A 409 6.22 -7.32 15.01
N ALA A 410 7.01 -6.41 15.60
CA ALA A 410 6.76 -4.98 15.51
C ALA A 410 6.75 -4.47 14.06
N ILE A 411 7.63 -4.99 13.19
CA ILE A 411 7.65 -4.67 11.75
C ILE A 411 6.39 -5.18 11.04
N SER A 412 5.95 -6.40 11.34
CA SER A 412 4.72 -6.98 10.78
C SER A 412 3.49 -6.16 11.18
N ALA A 413 3.36 -5.82 12.46
CA ALA A 413 2.29 -5.02 13.04
C ALA A 413 2.30 -3.52 12.62
N ALA A 414 3.39 -3.03 12.02
CA ALA A 414 3.55 -1.67 11.54
C ALA A 414 3.20 -1.47 10.05
N ARG A 415 2.98 -2.56 9.28
CA ARG A 415 2.69 -2.46 7.83
C ARG A 415 1.42 -1.63 7.55
N PRO A 416 1.45 -0.61 6.67
CA PRO A 416 0.25 0.10 6.24
C PRO A 416 -0.78 -0.87 5.62
N GLY A 417 -2.03 -0.79 6.06
CA GLY A 417 -3.09 -1.74 5.67
C GLY A 417 -3.27 -2.93 6.63
N ALA A 418 -2.25 -3.32 7.41
CA ALA A 418 -2.41 -4.30 8.51
C ALA A 418 -3.23 -3.74 9.68
N ARG A 419 -3.45 -2.41 9.71
CA ARG A 419 -4.37 -1.73 10.62
C ARG A 419 -5.63 -1.26 9.88
N ASN A 420 -6.52 -2.20 9.58
CA ASN A 420 -7.94 -1.86 9.67
C ASN A 420 -8.23 -1.58 11.17
N ILE A 421 -8.62 -0.35 11.48
CA ILE A 421 -8.93 0.10 12.86
C ILE A 421 -9.96 -0.87 13.44
N SER A 422 -9.55 -1.67 14.44
CA SER A 422 -10.26 -2.90 14.77
C SER A 422 -11.65 -2.65 15.35
N ALA A 423 -12.58 -3.54 15.03
CA ALA A 423 -13.91 -3.57 15.64
C ALA A 423 -13.85 -3.77 17.17
N GLU A 424 -12.75 -4.33 17.70
CA GLU A 424 -12.49 -4.49 19.13
C GLU A 424 -12.15 -3.14 19.79
N ASN A 425 -11.19 -2.39 19.24
CA ASN A 425 -10.93 -1.00 19.65
C ASN A 425 -12.20 -0.14 19.58
N PHE A 426 -13.06 -0.44 18.61
CA PHE A 426 -14.34 0.23 18.44
C PHE A 426 -15.33 -0.18 19.53
N ALA A 427 -15.47 -1.48 19.82
CA ALA A 427 -16.35 -2.02 20.84
C ALA A 427 -15.93 -1.60 22.26
N GLU A 428 -14.64 -1.60 22.57
CA GLU A 428 -14.10 -1.07 23.83
C GLU A 428 -14.43 0.42 23.99
N ARG A 429 -14.23 1.24 22.96
CA ARG A 429 -14.64 2.66 22.99
C ARG A 429 -16.15 2.85 23.14
N MET A 430 -16.99 2.01 22.52
CA MET A 430 -18.44 2.07 22.73
C MET A 430 -18.78 1.75 24.19
N LYS A 431 -18.14 0.72 24.76
CA LYS A 431 -18.32 0.30 26.15
C LYS A 431 -17.81 1.35 27.14
N GLU A 432 -16.71 2.06 26.84
CA GLU A 432 -16.24 3.21 27.61
C GLU A 432 -17.23 4.37 27.58
N LEU A 433 -17.77 4.73 26.40
CA LEU A 433 -18.82 5.74 26.27
C LEU A 433 -20.07 5.39 27.08
N GLU A 434 -20.52 4.12 27.03
CA GLU A 434 -21.64 3.61 27.82
C GLU A 434 -21.35 3.65 29.33
N ASN A 435 -20.14 3.25 29.75
CA ASN A 435 -19.72 3.31 31.16
C ASN A 435 -19.64 4.76 31.68
N ILE A 436 -19.16 5.71 30.87
CA ILE A 436 -19.12 7.14 31.24
C ILE A 436 -20.54 7.67 31.48
N ALA A 437 -21.51 7.32 30.62
CA ALA A 437 -22.89 7.70 30.83
C ALA A 437 -23.49 7.01 32.06
N THR A 438 -23.32 5.69 32.21
CA THR A 438 -23.86 4.90 33.34
C THR A 438 -23.26 5.31 34.70
N SER A 439 -22.15 6.07 34.72
CA SER A 439 -21.54 6.60 35.96
C SER A 439 -22.34 7.72 36.65
N PHE A 440 -23.40 8.26 36.03
CA PHE A 440 -24.26 9.28 36.64
C PHE A 440 -25.51 8.65 37.30
N GLN A 441 -25.93 9.20 38.44
CA GLN A 441 -27.11 8.70 39.18
C GLN A 441 -28.42 8.94 38.42
N GLY A 442 -29.37 8.01 38.56
CA GLY A 442 -30.70 8.07 37.94
C GLY A 442 -30.80 7.48 36.52
N ILE A 443 -29.73 6.87 36.01
CA ILE A 443 -29.70 6.20 34.70
C ILE A 443 -29.95 4.70 34.89
N ASP A 444 -30.91 4.16 34.13
CA ASP A 444 -31.16 2.72 34.01
C ASP A 444 -30.15 2.09 33.04
N LYS A 445 -30.06 2.64 31.81
CA LYS A 445 -29.22 2.08 30.72
C LYS A 445 -28.66 3.17 29.81
N ALA A 446 -27.47 2.94 29.28
CA ALA A 446 -26.88 3.74 28.22
C ALA A 446 -26.51 2.86 27.02
N TYR A 447 -26.66 3.41 25.80
CA TYR A 447 -26.36 2.73 24.53
C TYR A 447 -25.61 3.66 23.59
N ALA A 448 -24.45 3.24 23.10
CA ALA A 448 -23.73 3.93 22.03
C ALA A 448 -24.27 3.49 20.66
N ILE A 449 -24.73 4.45 19.85
CA ILE A 449 -25.44 4.23 18.57
C ILE A 449 -24.74 5.05 17.48
N SER A 450 -25.07 4.78 16.20
CA SER A 450 -24.57 5.56 15.05
C SER A 450 -23.04 5.61 15.01
N ALA A 451 -22.40 4.46 15.23
CA ALA A 451 -20.95 4.32 15.29
C ALA A 451 -20.28 5.24 16.35
N GLY A 452 -20.90 5.37 17.54
CA GLY A 452 -20.38 6.18 18.64
C GLY A 452 -20.59 7.68 18.49
N ARG A 453 -21.29 8.12 17.43
CA ARG A 453 -21.66 9.52 17.21
C ARG A 453 -22.96 9.92 17.89
N GLU A 454 -23.69 8.97 18.45
CA GLU A 454 -24.88 9.19 19.25
C GLU A 454 -24.81 8.31 20.51
N ILE A 455 -25.21 8.84 21.67
CA ILE A 455 -25.40 8.05 22.88
C ILE A 455 -26.82 8.28 23.40
N ARG A 456 -27.57 7.18 23.61
CA ARG A 456 -28.91 7.20 24.18
C ARG A 456 -28.87 6.74 25.62
N VAL A 457 -29.38 7.57 26.50
CA VAL A 457 -29.35 7.37 27.95
C VAL A 457 -30.79 7.30 28.45
N VAL A 458 -31.20 6.12 28.93
CA VAL A 458 -32.52 5.88 29.50
C VAL A 458 -32.45 6.15 31.00
N VAL A 459 -33.26 7.09 31.48
CA VAL A 459 -33.31 7.47 32.90
C VAL A 459 -34.54 6.91 33.59
N GLU A 460 -34.41 6.60 34.88
CA GLU A 460 -35.54 6.17 35.70
C GLU A 460 -36.54 7.32 35.91
N PRO A 461 -37.79 7.23 35.40
CA PRO A 461 -38.76 8.34 35.48
C PRO A 461 -39.20 8.72 36.90
N LYS A 462 -38.88 7.88 37.89
CA LYS A 462 -39.16 8.11 39.32
C LYS A 462 -38.04 8.87 40.04
N GLN A 463 -36.82 8.86 39.50
CA GLN A 463 -35.65 9.49 40.11
C GLN A 463 -35.23 10.79 39.38
N VAL A 464 -35.53 10.90 38.09
CA VAL A 464 -35.10 12.01 37.24
C VAL A 464 -36.32 12.76 36.70
N ASP A 465 -36.38 14.08 36.94
CA ASP A 465 -37.38 14.99 36.37
C ASP A 465 -36.89 15.60 35.03
N ASP A 466 -37.77 16.31 34.32
CA ASP A 466 -37.46 16.82 32.97
C ASP A 466 -36.34 17.89 32.98
N LEU A 467 -36.22 18.66 34.07
CA LEU A 467 -35.13 19.63 34.24
C LEU A 467 -33.79 18.94 34.52
N THR A 468 -33.78 17.90 35.38
CA THR A 468 -32.56 17.13 35.63
C THR A 468 -32.14 16.30 34.41
N ALA A 469 -33.08 15.81 33.59
CA ALA A 469 -32.76 15.14 32.34
C ALA A 469 -32.01 16.06 31.34
N LEU A 470 -32.44 17.32 31.20
CA LEU A 470 -31.74 18.32 30.39
C LEU A 470 -30.34 18.66 30.94
N LYS A 471 -30.19 18.68 32.27
CA LYS A 471 -28.90 18.91 32.93
C LYS A 471 -27.95 17.72 32.72
N LEU A 472 -28.43 16.49 32.94
CA LEU A 472 -27.69 15.24 32.70
C LEU A 472 -27.18 15.15 31.26
N ALA A 473 -27.98 15.55 30.27
CA ALA A 473 -27.55 15.58 28.87
C ALA A 473 -26.30 16.45 28.64
N ARG A 474 -26.22 17.62 29.30
CA ARG A 474 -25.04 18.50 29.26
C ARG A 474 -23.88 17.95 30.09
N ASP A 475 -24.13 17.48 31.29
CA ASP A 475 -23.08 16.99 32.19
C ASP A 475 -22.38 15.74 31.62
N ILE A 476 -23.13 14.85 30.95
CA ILE A 476 -22.61 13.70 30.20
C ILE A 476 -21.79 14.16 28.99
N ALA A 477 -22.29 15.11 28.19
CA ALA A 477 -21.55 15.63 27.03
C ALA A 477 -20.19 16.23 27.43
N ASN A 478 -20.18 17.10 28.45
CA ASN A 478 -18.96 17.72 28.98
C ASN A 478 -17.96 16.67 29.52
N LYS A 479 -18.45 15.61 30.18
CA LYS A 479 -17.60 14.53 30.71
C LYS A 479 -17.01 13.67 29.60
N ILE A 480 -17.75 13.39 28.54
CA ILE A 480 -17.23 12.70 27.34
C ILE A 480 -16.14 13.54 26.69
N GLU A 481 -16.37 14.84 26.46
CA GLU A 481 -15.39 15.76 25.87
C GLU A 481 -14.10 15.88 26.71
N ALA A 482 -14.20 15.88 28.04
CA ALA A 482 -13.05 15.94 28.93
C ALA A 482 -12.28 14.61 29.08
N THR A 483 -12.92 13.46 28.83
CA THR A 483 -12.34 12.13 29.10
C THR A 483 -11.86 11.42 27.83
N MET A 484 -12.51 11.65 26.69
CA MET A 484 -12.23 10.94 25.43
C MET A 484 -11.96 11.92 24.29
N SER A 485 -10.80 11.80 23.65
CA SER A 485 -10.49 12.53 22.42
C SER A 485 -11.19 11.87 21.23
N TYR A 486 -12.28 12.48 20.73
CA TYR A 486 -13.07 11.94 19.63
C TYR A 486 -13.08 12.87 18.39
N PRO A 487 -12.78 12.36 17.19
CA PRO A 487 -12.80 13.14 15.95
C PRO A 487 -14.24 13.32 15.44
N GLY A 488 -14.99 14.23 16.06
CA GLY A 488 -16.33 14.63 15.62
C GLY A 488 -17.27 15.01 16.78
N ILE A 489 -18.47 15.45 16.43
CA ILE A 489 -19.51 15.82 17.40
C ILE A 489 -20.28 14.56 17.83
N ILE A 490 -20.36 14.31 19.13
CA ILE A 490 -21.17 13.23 19.73
C ILE A 490 -22.52 13.82 20.20
N LYS A 491 -23.63 13.21 19.79
CA LYS A 491 -24.98 13.62 20.17
C LYS A 491 -25.46 12.84 21.41
N VAL A 492 -25.64 13.53 22.54
CA VAL A 492 -26.22 12.95 23.75
C VAL A 492 -27.74 13.10 23.75
N ASN A 493 -28.47 12.00 23.80
CA ASN A 493 -29.94 11.94 23.88
C ASN A 493 -30.36 11.28 25.21
N VAL A 494 -30.94 12.06 26.13
CA VAL A 494 -31.54 11.52 27.36
C VAL A 494 -33.03 11.25 27.12
N ILE A 495 -33.49 10.06 27.47
CA ILE A 495 -34.86 9.57 27.21
C ILE A 495 -35.48 9.16 28.54
N ARG A 496 -36.59 9.82 28.90
CA ARG A 496 -37.44 9.47 30.05
C ARG A 496 -38.74 8.88 29.52
N GLU A 497 -38.91 7.57 29.63
CA GLU A 497 -40.10 6.86 29.13
C GLU A 497 -40.78 6.07 30.24
N THR A 498 -42.11 6.20 30.37
CA THR A 498 -42.92 5.39 31.30
C THR A 498 -43.87 4.52 30.48
N ARG A 499 -43.75 3.19 30.61
CA ARG A 499 -44.65 2.22 29.96
C ARG A 499 -45.58 1.60 30.99
N ALA A 500 -46.89 1.72 30.76
CA ALA A 500 -47.91 0.95 31.45
C ALA A 500 -48.45 -0.11 30.47
N VAL A 501 -48.56 -1.36 30.93
CA VAL A 501 -49.09 -2.47 30.15
C VAL A 501 -50.17 -3.16 30.98
N GLU A 502 -51.36 -3.26 30.41
CA GLU A 502 -52.52 -3.90 31.04
C GLU A 502 -53.09 -4.93 30.07
N TYR A 503 -53.42 -6.11 30.58
CA TYR A 503 -53.92 -7.23 29.78
C TYR A 503 -55.40 -7.45 30.10
N ALA A 504 -56.28 -7.09 29.16
CA ALA A 504 -57.68 -7.49 29.20
C ALA A 504 -57.82 -9.01 28.96
N LYS A 505 -58.90 -9.60 29.49
CA LYS A 505 -59.14 -11.05 29.46
C LYS A 505 -60.39 -11.39 28.65
#